data_AF-A0A3E0R1L8-F1
#
_entry.id   AF-A0A3E0R1L8-F1
#
_cell.length_a   1.000
_cell.length_b   1.000
_cell.length_c   1.000
_cell.angle_alpha   90.00
_cell.angle_beta   90.00
_cell.angle_gamma   90.00
#
_symmetry.space_group_name_H-M   'P 1'
#
loop_
_entity.id
_entity.type
_entity.pdbx_description
1 polymer ?
#
loop_
_entity_poly.entity_id
_entity_poly.type
_entity_poly.pdbx_seq_one_letter_code
_entity_poly.pdbx_strand_id
1 'polypeptide(L)' 'AIESATVGLTGGLAYNTGAAIKYLWRWSRKGGAEDLRKARWYVDRLIAEVEGAAG' A
#
# COMPACT_ATOMS: atom_id res chain seq x y z
N ALA A 1 6.98 12.23 3.98
CA ALA A 1 5.59 11.88 3.63
C ALA A 1 5.32 10.38 3.79
N ILE A 2 5.97 9.50 3.01
CA ILE A 2 5.77 8.04 3.15
C ILE A 2 6.23 7.52 4.51
N GLU A 3 7.37 8.01 5.02
CA GLU A 3 7.88 7.65 6.36
C GLU A 3 6.85 7.91 7.47
N SER A 4 6.18 9.06 7.43
CA SER A 4 5.11 9.41 8.39
C SER A 4 3.89 8.51 8.27
N ALA A 5 3.58 8.01 7.07
CA ALA A 5 2.45 7.12 6.84
C ALA A 5 2.75 5.66 7.22
N THR A 6 4.00 5.33 7.52
CA THR A 6 4.44 4.01 7.96
C THR A 6 4.82 3.96 9.44
N VAL A 7 4.67 5.06 10.19
CA VAL A 7 4.97 5.09 11.63
C VAL A 7 4.09 4.08 12.36
N GLY A 8 4.72 3.21 13.16
CA GLY A 8 4.03 2.14 13.91
C GLY A 8 3.73 0.88 13.10
N LEU A 9 3.96 0.89 11.78
CA LEU A 9 3.91 -0.31 10.95
C LEU A 9 5.29 -0.94 10.87
N THR A 10 5.36 -2.27 10.84
CA THR A 10 6.60 -3.02 10.68
C THR A 10 6.46 -4.07 9.58
N GLY A 11 7.60 -4.56 9.06
CA GLY A 11 7.62 -5.66 8.09
C GLY A 11 6.77 -5.43 6.83
N GLY A 12 5.93 -6.41 6.51
CA GLY A 12 5.06 -6.41 5.33
C GLY A 12 4.08 -5.25 5.31
N LEU A 13 3.48 -4.92 6.46
CA LEU A 13 2.55 -3.80 6.63
C LEU A 13 3.17 -2.46 6.25
N ALA A 14 4.39 -2.17 6.71
CA ALA A 14 5.08 -0.91 6.39
C ALA A 14 5.39 -0.80 4.89
N TYR A 15 5.92 -1.87 4.29
CA TYR A 15 6.27 -1.91 2.87
C TYR A 15 5.03 -1.77 1.97
N ASN A 16 3.98 -2.56 2.24
CA ASN A 16 2.76 -2.56 1.44
C ASN A 16 2.05 -1.20 1.54
N THR A 17 2.03 -0.58 2.73
CA THR A 17 1.47 0.76 2.94
C THR A 17 2.21 1.82 2.13
N GLY A 18 3.54 1.85 2.23
CA GLY A 18 4.34 2.82 1.46
C GLY A 18 4.20 2.63 -0.06
N ALA A 19 4.13 1.37 -0.53
CA ALA A 19 3.94 1.07 -1.93
C ALA A 19 2.55 1.51 -2.44
N ALA A 20 1.49 1.23 -1.69
CA ALA A 20 0.13 1.66 -2.02
C ALA A 20 0.06 3.20 -2.17
N ILE A 21 0.60 3.95 -1.20
CA ILE A 21 0.62 5.42 -1.23
C ILE A 21 1.41 5.95 -2.43
N LYS A 22 2.57 5.36 -2.72
CA LYS A 22 3.39 5.73 -3.89
C LYS A 22 2.58 5.64 -5.19
N TYR A 23 1.82 4.56 -5.40
CA TYR A 23 1.03 4.38 -6.61
C TYR A 23 -0.22 5.28 -6.64
N LEU A 24 -0.89 5.47 -5.49
CA LEU A 24 -2.00 6.41 -5.35
C LEU A 24 -1.59 7.87 -5.58
N TRP A 25 -0.34 8.23 -5.33
CA TRP A 25 0.17 9.56 -5.63
C TRP A 25 0.57 9.73 -7.11
N ARG A 26 1.07 8.66 -7.74
CA ARG A 26 1.72 8.73 -9.06
C ARG A 26 0.75 8.61 -10.24
N TRP A 27 -0.41 7.97 -10.06
CA TRP A 27 -1.26 7.52 -11.17
C TRP A 27 -1.61 8.62 -12.17
N SER A 28 -1.98 9.82 -11.69
CA SER A 28 -2.41 10.93 -12.55
C SER A 28 -1.30 11.51 -13.43
N ARG A 29 -0.04 11.24 -13.09
CA ARG A 29 1.15 11.79 -13.76
C ARG A 29 1.86 10.80 -14.69
N LYS A 30 1.62 9.49 -14.52
CA LYS A 30 2.36 8.46 -15.26
C LYS A 30 1.54 7.22 -15.60
N GLY A 31 1.11 6.47 -14.59
CA GLY A 31 0.62 5.09 -14.81
C GLY A 31 -0.88 4.96 -15.01
N GLY A 32 -1.67 6.03 -14.84
CA GLY A 32 -3.12 5.99 -14.94
C GLY A 32 -3.73 4.82 -14.17
N ALA A 33 -4.62 4.07 -14.82
CA ALA A 33 -5.28 2.93 -14.22
C ALA A 33 -4.33 1.79 -13.79
N GLU A 34 -3.15 1.65 -14.39
CA GLU A 34 -2.20 0.61 -13.99
C GLU A 34 -1.64 0.86 -12.58
N ASP A 35 -1.32 2.12 -12.26
CA ASP A 35 -0.89 2.49 -10.91
C ASP A 35 -2.02 2.26 -9.90
N LEU A 36 -3.28 2.54 -10.26
CA LEU A 36 -4.43 2.25 -9.40
C LEU A 36 -4.58 0.74 -9.13
N ARG A 37 -4.38 -0.11 -10.13
CA ARG A 37 -4.40 -1.58 -9.95
C ARG A 37 -3.26 -2.04 -9.05
N LYS A 38 -2.06 -1.47 -9.19
CA LYS A 38 -0.93 -1.76 -8.30
C LYS A 38 -1.24 -1.33 -6.86
N ALA A 39 -1.80 -0.14 -6.67
CA ALA A 39 -2.23 0.32 -5.35
C ALA A 39 -3.23 -0.65 -4.71
N ARG A 40 -4.27 -1.05 -5.45
CA ARG A 40 -5.25 -2.04 -5.00
C ARG A 40 -4.58 -3.34 -4.57
N TRP A 41 -3.65 -3.88 -5.36
CA TRP A 41 -2.96 -5.12 -5.03
C TRP A 41 -2.19 -5.06 -3.69
N TYR A 42 -1.56 -3.93 -3.38
CA TYR A 42 -0.92 -3.74 -2.06
C TYR A 42 -1.95 -3.63 -0.93
N VAL A 43 -3.09 -2.98 -1.18
CA VAL A 43 -4.19 -2.89 -0.21
C VAL A 43 -4.80 -4.26 0.05
N ASP A 44 -5.04 -5.07 -0.98
CA ASP A 44 -5.59 -6.43 -0.83
C ASP A 44 -4.66 -7.30 0.05
N ARG A 45 -3.34 -7.11 -0.04
CA ARG A 45 -2.37 -7.78 0.83
C ARG A 45 -2.37 -7.27 2.26
N LEU A 46 -2.53 -5.96 2.46
CA LEU A 46 -2.70 -5.40 3.80
C LEU A 46 -3.94 -5.98 4.47
N ILE A 47 -5.06 -6.08 3.74
CA ILE A 47 -6.30 -6.69 4.22
C ILE A 47 -6.03 -8.15 4.62
N ALA A 48 -5.42 -8.95 3.73
CA ALA A 48 -5.11 -10.34 4.02
C ALA A 48 -4.18 -10.53 5.24
N GLU A 49 -3.21 -9.64 5.44
CA GLU A 49 -2.29 -9.69 6.59
C GLU A 49 -3.01 -9.31 7.89
N VAL A 50 -3.91 -8.32 7.86
CA VAL A 50 -4.72 -7.92 9.02
C VAL A 50 -5.79 -8.97 9.38
N GLU A 51 -6.47 -9.53 8.38
CA GLU A 51 -7.48 -10.58 8.59
C GLU A 51 -6.84 -11.91 9.01
N GLY A 52 -5.69 -12.27 8.44
CA GLY A 52 -4.94 -13.47 8.78
C GLY A 52 -4.25 -13.41 10.15
N ALA A 53 -3.88 -12.21 10.63
CA ALA A 53 -3.36 -12.02 11.99
C ALA A 53 -4.45 -12.09 13.08
N ALA A 54 -5.74 -12.04 12.70
CA ALA A 54 -6.87 -12.17 13.61
C ALA A 54 -7.35 -13.63 13.80
N GLY A 55 -6.60 -14.61 13.27
CA GLY A 55 -6.85 -16.05 13.39
C GLY A 55 -5.99 -16.75 14.43
#